data_AF-A0A5R1NWG7-F1
#
_entry.id   AF-A0A5R1NWG7-F1
#
_cell.length_a   1.000
_cell.length_b   1.000
_cell.length_c   1.000
_cell.angle_alpha   90.00
_cell.angle_beta   90.00
_cell.angle_gamma   90.00
#
_symmetry.space_group_name_H-M   'P 1'
#
loop_
_entity.id
_entity.type
_entity.pdbx_description
1 polymer ?
#
loop_
_entity_poly.entity_id
_entity_poly.type
_entity_poly.pdbx_seq_one_letter_code
_entity_poly.pdbx_strand_id
1 'polypeptide(L)'
;MSETATTPQSIRDFALAVRAALNDLPADDVDDLTDGLEADLTEQAADVDAGDAAAPGFDLGDPVAYADELRGAAGLPVRGATPEARVPRLRRLRTRVGAARAG
;
A
#
# COMPACT_ATOMS: atom_id res chain seq x y z
N MET A 1 -25.99 -13.14 7.48
CA MET A 1 -25.55 -11.81 7.02
C MET A 1 -24.18 -11.63 7.61
N SER A 2 -23.10 -11.86 6.84
CA SER A 2 -21.76 -11.50 7.31
C SER A 2 -21.58 -10.04 6.97
N GLU A 3 -21.84 -9.19 7.95
CA GLU A 3 -21.43 -7.79 7.90
C GLU A 3 -19.90 -7.82 7.95
N THR A 4 -19.25 -7.64 6.79
CA THR A 4 -17.79 -7.57 6.71
C THR A 4 -17.36 -6.21 7.23
N ALA A 5 -17.57 -5.95 8.51
CA ALA A 5 -17.00 -4.78 9.16
C ALA A 5 -15.47 -4.94 9.11
N THR A 6 -14.77 -4.00 8.49
CA THR A 6 -13.31 -4.00 8.44
C THR A 6 -12.78 -3.79 9.86
N THR A 7 -12.25 -4.87 10.47
CA THR A 7 -11.72 -4.83 11.83
C THR A 7 -10.22 -4.53 11.85
N PRO A 8 -9.65 -4.07 12.97
CA PRO A 8 -8.20 -3.91 13.10
C PRO A 8 -7.41 -5.19 12.79
N GLN A 9 -7.96 -6.38 13.09
CA GLN A 9 -7.32 -7.64 12.72
C GLN A 9 -7.34 -7.88 11.21
N SER A 10 -8.46 -7.58 10.54
CA SER A 10 -8.58 -7.69 9.09
C SER A 10 -7.59 -6.78 8.35
N ILE A 11 -7.37 -5.56 8.86
CA ILE A 11 -6.39 -4.62 8.33
C ILE A 11 -4.97 -5.17 8.49
N ARG A 12 -4.64 -5.69 9.68
CA ARG A 12 -3.33 -6.30 9.94
C ARG A 12 -3.06 -7.50 9.04
N ASP A 13 -4.05 -8.39 8.90
CA ASP A 13 -3.95 -9.57 8.02
C ASP A 13 -3.77 -9.16 6.57
N PHE A 14 -4.48 -8.13 6.12
CA PHE A 14 -4.33 -7.56 4.78
C PHE A 14 -2.93 -6.98 4.58
N ALA A 15 -2.42 -6.18 5.50
CA ALA A 15 -1.07 -5.61 5.42
C ALA A 15 0.02 -6.70 5.36
N LEU A 16 -0.13 -7.80 6.12
CA LEU A 16 0.76 -8.95 6.03
C LEU A 16 0.68 -9.64 4.66
N ALA A 17 -0.51 -9.78 4.10
CA ALA A 17 -0.70 -10.35 2.77
C ALA A 17 -0.08 -9.47 1.67
N VAL A 18 -0.21 -8.14 1.76
CA VAL A 18 0.45 -7.18 0.86
C VAL A 18 1.99 -7.35 0.94
N ARG A 19 2.56 -7.40 2.15
CA ARG A 19 4.01 -7.64 2.34
C ARG A 19 4.46 -8.97 1.73
N ALA A 20 3.68 -10.02 1.91
CA ALA A 20 3.98 -11.33 1.31
C ALA A 20 3.91 -11.27 -0.22
N ALA A 21 2.97 -10.51 -0.80
CA ALA A 21 2.86 -10.33 -2.24
C ALA A 21 4.04 -9.55 -2.84
N LEU A 22 4.72 -8.72 -2.04
CA LEU A 22 5.91 -7.94 -2.39
C LEU A 22 7.26 -8.67 -2.15
N ASN A 23 7.23 -9.94 -1.72
CA ASN A 23 8.43 -10.68 -1.29
C ASN A 23 9.51 -10.95 -2.37
N ASP A 24 9.24 -10.62 -3.62
CA ASP A 24 10.20 -10.68 -4.73
C ASP A 24 11.08 -9.42 -4.83
N LEU A 25 10.77 -8.37 -4.06
CA LEU A 25 11.56 -7.14 -3.96
C LEU A 25 12.63 -7.24 -2.86
N PRO A 26 13.69 -6.39 -2.90
CA PRO A 26 14.58 -6.19 -1.76
C PRO A 26 13.81 -5.81 -0.49
N ALA A 27 14.28 -6.30 0.67
CA ALA A 27 13.60 -6.06 1.94
C ALA A 27 13.42 -4.57 2.25
N ASP A 28 14.44 -3.75 1.97
CA ASP A 28 14.36 -2.29 2.16
C ASP A 28 13.23 -1.66 1.32
N ASP A 29 13.02 -2.12 0.07
CA ASP A 29 11.93 -1.62 -0.78
C ASP A 29 10.55 -2.07 -0.26
N VAL A 30 10.43 -3.29 0.28
CA VAL A 30 9.18 -3.77 0.89
C VAL A 30 8.83 -2.97 2.15
N ASP A 31 9.84 -2.71 2.99
CA ASP A 31 9.68 -1.92 4.20
C ASP A 31 9.27 -0.49 3.84
N ASP A 32 9.97 0.17 2.91
CA ASP A 32 9.64 1.52 2.44
C ASP A 32 8.21 1.62 1.84
N LEU A 33 7.77 0.62 1.08
CA LEU A 33 6.44 0.59 0.46
C LEU A 33 5.30 0.29 1.42
N THR A 34 5.59 -0.36 2.55
CA THR A 34 4.57 -0.79 3.52
C THR A 34 4.74 -0.14 4.89
N ASP A 35 5.60 0.87 4.98
CA ASP A 35 5.70 1.74 6.14
C ASP A 35 4.40 2.54 6.28
N GLY A 36 3.88 2.65 7.50
CA GLY A 36 2.63 3.36 7.77
C GLY A 36 1.33 2.70 7.25
N LEU A 37 1.39 1.72 6.35
CA LEU A 37 0.20 1.15 5.67
C LEU A 37 -0.92 0.72 6.64
N GLU A 38 -0.59 0.00 7.72
CA GLU A 38 -1.60 -0.45 8.71
C GLU A 38 -2.26 0.72 9.44
N ALA A 39 -1.49 1.78 9.72
CA ALA A 39 -2.02 2.99 10.37
C ALA A 39 -2.97 3.74 9.42
N ASP A 40 -2.54 3.98 8.18
CA ASP A 40 -3.34 4.68 7.17
C ASP A 40 -4.67 3.96 6.90
N LEU A 41 -4.66 2.62 6.78
CA LEU A 41 -5.87 1.82 6.59
C LEU A 41 -6.78 1.85 7.82
N THR A 42 -6.20 1.90 9.02
CA THR A 42 -6.97 2.01 10.27
C THR A 42 -7.64 3.37 10.39
N GLU A 43 -6.93 4.45 10.05
CA GLU A 43 -7.48 5.80 10.00
C GLU A 43 -8.62 5.89 8.98
N GLN A 44 -8.42 5.34 7.78
CA GLN A 44 -9.46 5.31 6.75
C GLN A 44 -10.70 4.51 7.18
N ALA A 45 -10.52 3.37 7.85
CA ALA A 45 -11.64 2.59 8.39
C ALA A 45 -12.41 3.37 9.47
N ALA A 46 -11.70 4.08 10.35
CA ALA A 46 -12.31 4.90 11.40
C ALA A 46 -13.06 6.12 10.83
N ASP A 47 -12.54 6.75 9.78
CA ASP A 47 -13.19 7.86 9.10
C ASP A 47 -14.53 7.45 8.45
N VAL A 48 -14.61 6.23 7.91
CA VAL A 48 -15.87 5.69 7.36
C VAL A 48 -16.86 5.33 8.45
N ASP A 49 -16.40 4.76 9.57
CA ASP A 49 -17.26 4.45 10.73
C ASP A 49 -17.83 5.71 11.39
N ALA A 50 -17.07 6.82 11.37
CA ALA A 50 -17.50 8.13 11.85
C ALA A 50 -18.41 8.90 10.87
N GLY A 51 -18.53 8.43 9.62
CA GLY A 51 -19.26 9.07 8.53
C GLY A 51 -20.76 8.75 8.48
N ASP A 52 -21.47 9.35 7.52
CA ASP A 52 -22.90 9.11 7.30
C ASP A 52 -23.16 7.64 6.89
N ALA A 53 -24.13 6.99 7.53
CA ALA A 53 -24.45 5.57 7.30
C ALA A 53 -24.88 5.22 5.87
N ALA A 54 -25.05 6.22 4.98
CA ALA A 54 -25.33 6.04 3.57
C ALA A 54 -24.07 5.96 2.68
N ALA A 55 -22.87 6.23 3.23
CA ALA A 55 -21.62 6.03 2.50
C ALA A 55 -21.34 4.52 2.35
N PRO A 56 -20.88 4.05 1.18
CA PRO A 56 -20.44 2.67 1.03
C PRO A 56 -19.30 2.40 2.03
N GLY A 57 -19.37 1.26 2.73
CA GLY A 57 -18.39 0.87 3.73
C GLY A 57 -16.97 0.75 3.16
N PHE A 58 -15.98 0.80 4.05
CA PHE A 58 -14.57 0.62 3.70
C PHE A 58 -14.27 -0.85 3.40
N ASP A 59 -13.88 -1.14 2.15
CA ASP A 59 -13.45 -2.46 1.68
C ASP A 59 -11.95 -2.46 1.36
N LEU A 60 -11.23 -3.47 1.84
CA LEU A 60 -9.79 -3.64 1.64
C LEU A 60 -9.45 -4.21 0.26
N GLY A 61 -10.39 -4.92 -0.38
CA GLY A 61 -10.16 -5.55 -1.68
C GLY A 61 -9.14 -6.69 -1.66
N ASP A 62 -8.45 -6.90 -2.78
CA ASP A 62 -7.45 -7.96 -2.96
C ASP A 62 -6.02 -7.47 -2.65
N PRO A 63 -5.28 -8.13 -1.73
CA PRO A 63 -3.95 -7.67 -1.33
C PRO A 63 -2.89 -7.80 -2.42
N VAL A 64 -3.06 -8.69 -3.41
CA VAL A 64 -2.11 -8.82 -4.52
C VAL A 64 -2.28 -7.68 -5.51
N ALA A 65 -3.53 -7.35 -5.86
CA ALA A 65 -3.85 -6.18 -6.67
C ALA A 65 -3.36 -4.89 -6.00
N TYR A 66 -3.58 -4.73 -4.69
CA TYR A 66 -3.08 -3.59 -3.94
C TYR A 66 -1.53 -3.52 -3.96
N ALA A 67 -0.84 -4.65 -3.82
CA ALA A 67 0.62 -4.69 -3.95
C ALA A 67 1.11 -4.27 -5.34
N ASP A 68 0.40 -4.64 -6.41
CA ASP A 68 0.73 -4.21 -7.77
C ASP A 68 0.48 -2.71 -7.99
N GLU A 69 -0.54 -2.14 -7.36
CA GLU A 69 -0.76 -0.68 -7.33
C GLU A 69 0.38 0.05 -6.62
N LEU A 70 0.83 -0.45 -5.46
CA LEU A 70 2.00 0.09 -4.75
C LEU A 70 3.26 0.05 -5.63
N ARG A 71 3.51 -1.07 -6.32
CA ARG A 71 4.61 -1.18 -7.29
C ARG A 71 4.48 -0.12 -8.40
N GLY A 72 3.29 0.02 -8.97
CA GLY A 72 3.02 0.99 -10.03
C GLY A 72 3.27 2.44 -9.58
N ALA A 73 2.81 2.80 -8.38
CA ALA A 73 3.04 4.10 -7.78
C ALA A 73 4.53 4.39 -7.55
N ALA A 74 5.31 3.36 -7.22
CA ALA A 74 6.76 3.43 -7.07
C ALA A 74 7.54 3.31 -8.40
N GLY A 75 6.86 3.10 -9.53
CA GLY A 75 7.48 2.89 -10.84
C GLY A 75 8.15 1.52 -11.01
N LEU A 76 7.83 0.56 -10.16
CA LEU A 76 8.27 -0.83 -10.23
C LEU A 76 7.37 -1.64 -11.18
N PRO A 77 7.91 -2.66 -11.87
CA PRO A 77 7.11 -3.54 -12.72
C PRO A 77 6.16 -4.40 -11.87
N VAL A 78 4.98 -4.71 -12.42
CA VAL A 78 4.06 -5.71 -11.85
C VAL A 78 4.76 -7.07 -11.74
N ARG A 79 4.46 -7.82 -10.69
CA ARG A 79 5.08 -9.14 -10.45
C ARG A 79 4.83 -10.06 -11.64
N GLY A 80 5.89 -10.67 -12.16
CA GLY A 80 5.79 -11.61 -13.29
C GLY A 80 5.57 -10.96 -14.67
N ALA A 81 5.36 -9.64 -14.74
CA ALA A 81 5.50 -8.93 -16.00
C ALA A 81 6.98 -8.98 -16.40
N THR A 82 7.30 -9.70 -17.47
CA THR A 82 8.65 -9.66 -18.04
C THR A 82 8.95 -8.21 -18.38
N PRO A 83 9.99 -7.59 -17.78
CA PRO A 83 10.40 -6.28 -18.22
C PRO A 83 10.85 -6.45 -19.66
N GLU A 84 10.11 -5.94 -20.64
CA GLU A 84 10.69 -5.70 -21.96
C GLU A 84 11.95 -4.88 -21.72
N ALA A 85 13.10 -5.48 -22.05
CA ALA A 85 14.42 -5.08 -21.56
C ALA A 85 14.62 -3.57 -21.65
N ARG A 86 14.36 -2.85 -20.55
CA ARG A 86 14.73 -1.45 -20.40
C ARG A 86 16.24 -1.43 -20.23
N VAL A 87 16.93 -1.15 -21.33
CA VAL A 87 18.33 -0.76 -21.39
C VAL A 87 18.72 0.11 -20.18
N PRO A 88 19.84 -0.18 -19.50
CA PRO A 88 20.15 0.44 -18.22
C PRO A 88 20.56 1.90 -18.47
N ARG A 89 19.66 2.84 -18.16
CA ARG A 89 20.02 4.25 -18.03
C ARG A 89 20.22 4.57 -16.55
N LEU A 90 21.48 4.49 -16.15
CA LEU A 90 22.06 5.23 -15.02
C LEU A 90 21.28 6.51 -14.67
N ARG A 91 20.73 6.61 -13.45
CA ARG A 91 20.56 7.86 -12.65
C ARG A 91 19.73 7.56 -11.39
N ARG A 92 20.31 7.60 -10.19
CA ARG A 92 20.32 8.79 -9.31
C ARG A 92 19.03 9.61 -9.41
N LEU A 93 18.14 9.46 -8.43
CA LEU A 93 17.39 10.58 -7.83
C LEU A 93 17.02 10.17 -6.39
N ARG A 94 17.86 10.57 -5.43
CA ARG A 94 17.44 10.67 -4.02
C ARG A 94 16.66 11.97 -3.90
N THR A 95 15.35 11.90 -4.04
CA THR A 95 14.47 13.05 -3.87
C THR A 95 14.23 13.24 -2.37
N ARG A 96 14.86 14.28 -1.81
CA ARG A 96 14.49 14.84 -0.51
C ARG A 96 13.16 15.58 -0.66
N VAL A 97 12.15 15.18 0.12
CA VAL A 97 10.97 15.97 0.50
C VAL A 97 10.72 15.60 1.95
N GLY A 98 10.56 16.47 2.94
CA GLY A 98 10.52 17.93 2.97
C GLY A 98 10.17 18.29 4.41
N ALA A 99 11.14 18.78 5.17
CA ALA A 99 10.91 19.34 6.50
C ALA A 99 10.50 20.80 6.36
N ALA A 100 9.29 21.15 6.83
CA ALA A 100 8.97 22.45 7.44
C ALA A 100 7.52 22.50 7.92
N ARG A 101 7.33 22.57 9.25
CA ARG A 101 6.31 23.45 9.84
C ARG A 101 6.83 23.97 11.18
N ALA A 102 7.18 25.26 11.16
CA ALA A 102 7.31 26.10 12.33
C ALA A 102 6.42 27.32 12.08
N GLY A 103 5.53 27.61 13.03
CA GLY A 103 4.70 28.79 13.14
C GLY A 103 4.39 28.99 14.61
#